data_AF-N1VUL4-F1
#
_entry.id   AF-N1VUL4-F1
#
_cell.length_a   1.000
_cell.length_b   1.000
_cell.length_c   1.000
_cell.angle_alpha   90.00
_cell.angle_beta   90.00
_cell.angle_gamma   90.00
#
_symmetry.space_group_name_H-M   'P 1'
#
loop_
_entity.id
_entity.type
_entity.pdbx_description
1 polymer ?
#
loop_
_entity_poly.entity_id
_entity_poly.type
_entity_poly.pdbx_seq_one_letter_code
_entity_poly.pdbx_strand_id
1 'polypeptide(L)'
;MFVFEKANHNFRKPILTFGFIFLSMLTLFFNDPKSYAFTPNQEIGFNLVFSFFFNSSFTEWLTNAIYLYMFADNIEDVIGHFYFFILFLFFGILTNLTYFLFHIHSNIPVVGTSGVVSGILGMYYVFFPNVKSMMVFERISFRDVPIFISLSVWILIQSCFYVIELDNQVRSVYGGQVVAFLTGATLAQIFVRYRFIDRLENNLRMSTFRNKTVLCPSCNKPIPAKKYGRFHCSSCNTKFTFDRTGKKFL
;
A
#
# COMPACT_ATOMS: atom_id res chain seq x y z
N MET A 1 3.89 -3.96 -12.07
CA MET A 1 2.42 -4.01 -12.01
C MET A 1 1.92 -2.58 -12.00
N PHE A 2 0.89 -2.26 -12.78
CA PHE A 2 0.28 -0.92 -12.81
C PHE A 2 -1.22 -1.01 -12.55
N VAL A 3 -1.78 0.02 -11.92
CA VAL A 3 -3.22 0.14 -11.69
C VAL A 3 -3.69 1.38 -12.44
N PHE A 4 -4.67 1.20 -13.33
CA PHE A 4 -5.23 2.30 -14.13
C PHE A 4 -6.59 2.77 -13.62
N GLU A 5 -7.30 1.93 -12.89
CA GLU A 5 -8.55 2.31 -12.22
C GLU A 5 -8.25 2.80 -10.81
N LYS A 6 -8.57 4.05 -10.50
CA LYS A 6 -8.50 4.53 -9.11
C LYS A 6 -9.49 3.75 -8.25
N ALA A 7 -8.97 3.11 -7.20
CA ALA A 7 -9.76 2.28 -6.32
C ALA A 7 -10.77 3.07 -5.48
N ASN A 8 -10.45 4.33 -5.15
CA ASN A 8 -11.36 5.22 -4.43
C ASN A 8 -11.63 6.53 -5.19
N HIS A 9 -12.83 7.08 -5.02
CA HIS A 9 -13.12 8.47 -5.41
C HIS A 9 -12.51 9.36 -4.33
N ASN A 10 -11.44 10.09 -4.61
CA ASN A 10 -10.69 10.91 -3.66
C ASN A 10 -11.61 11.74 -2.73
N PHE A 11 -11.88 11.24 -1.53
CA PHE A 11 -12.64 12.00 -0.52
C PHE A 11 -11.72 12.97 0.23
N ARG A 12 -10.44 12.61 0.35
CA ARG A 12 -9.36 13.46 0.86
C ARG A 12 -8.27 13.62 -0.19
N LYS A 13 -7.60 14.78 -0.16
CA LYS A 13 -6.38 14.98 -0.95
C LYS A 13 -5.24 14.22 -0.25
N PRO A 14 -4.46 13.37 -0.96
CA PRO A 14 -3.42 12.56 -0.34
C PRO A 14 -2.14 13.40 -0.11
N ILE A 15 -2.20 14.31 0.86
CA ILE A 15 -1.16 15.31 1.12
C ILE A 15 0.14 14.64 1.58
N LEU A 16 0.06 13.61 2.41
CA LEU A 16 1.25 12.93 2.92
C LEU A 16 1.90 12.06 1.85
N THR A 17 1.12 11.38 1.01
CA THR A 17 1.65 10.62 -0.12
C THR A 17 2.49 11.51 -1.02
N PHE A 18 1.95 12.66 -1.44
CA PHE A 18 2.72 13.63 -2.23
C PHE A 18 3.87 14.25 -1.45
N GLY A 19 3.67 14.54 -0.16
CA GLY A 19 4.72 15.06 0.72
C GLY A 19 5.92 14.12 0.81
N PHE A 20 5.70 12.81 0.94
CA PHE A 20 6.78 11.82 0.98
C PHE A 20 7.45 11.61 -0.37
N ILE A 21 6.69 11.63 -1.47
CA ILE A 21 7.28 11.58 -2.83
C ILE A 21 8.17 12.80 -3.05
N PHE A 22 7.71 13.99 -2.68
CA PHE A 22 8.48 15.22 -2.80
C PHE A 22 9.69 15.24 -1.87
N LEU A 23 9.53 14.85 -0.60
CA LEU A 23 10.62 14.75 0.35
C LEU A 23 11.70 13.78 -0.13
N SER A 24 11.31 12.58 -0.57
CA SER A 24 12.26 11.61 -1.12
C SER A 24 12.91 12.10 -2.42
N MET A 25 12.21 12.89 -3.24
CA MET A 25 12.80 13.54 -4.41
C MET A 25 13.89 14.54 -3.99
N LEU A 26 13.64 15.35 -2.95
CA LEU A 26 14.65 16.28 -2.43
C LEU A 26 15.90 15.55 -1.93
N THR A 27 15.74 14.36 -1.34
CA THR A 27 16.90 13.57 -0.86
C THR A 27 17.86 13.15 -1.97
N LEU A 28 17.43 13.10 -3.24
CA LEU A 28 18.30 12.77 -4.38
C LEU A 28 19.35 13.84 -4.67
N PHE A 29 19.14 15.08 -4.22
CA PHE A 29 20.08 16.19 -4.40
C PHE A 29 21.15 16.26 -3.30
N PHE A 30 21.11 15.34 -2.31
CA PHE A 30 22.13 15.27 -1.29
C PHE A 30 23.36 14.55 -1.87
N ASN A 31 24.55 15.15 -1.68
CA ASN A 31 25.79 14.68 -2.30
C ASN A 31 26.24 13.28 -1.84
N ASP A 32 25.69 12.73 -0.74
CA ASP A 32 26.13 11.44 -0.21
C ASP A 32 24.99 10.64 0.46
N PRO A 33 24.08 10.01 -0.31
CA PRO A 33 22.95 9.25 0.24
C PRO A 33 23.40 8.03 1.07
N LYS A 34 24.64 7.58 0.89
CA LYS A 34 25.23 6.48 1.68
C LYS A 34 25.52 6.88 3.12
N SER A 35 25.71 8.18 3.41
CA SER A 35 25.93 8.66 4.78
C SER A 35 24.69 8.51 5.67
N TYR A 36 23.50 8.43 5.06
CA TYR A 36 22.22 8.22 5.74
C TYR A 36 21.74 6.77 5.64
N ALA A 37 22.60 5.86 5.15
CA ALA A 37 22.26 4.46 5.02
C ALA A 37 22.29 3.75 6.38
N PHE A 38 21.39 2.80 6.54
CA PHE A 38 21.37 1.92 7.70
C PHE A 38 22.33 0.75 7.47
N THR A 39 23.31 0.59 8.35
CA THR A 39 24.29 -0.50 8.35
C THR A 39 24.14 -1.31 9.65
N PRO A 40 23.66 -2.57 9.58
CA PRO A 40 23.39 -3.39 10.75
C PRO A 40 24.55 -3.48 11.75
N ASN A 41 25.77 -3.66 11.25
CA ASN A 41 26.95 -3.86 12.08
C ASN A 41 27.53 -2.57 12.69
N GLN A 42 27.04 -1.39 12.29
CA GLN A 42 27.61 -0.10 12.73
C GLN A 42 26.70 0.62 13.73
N GLU A 43 25.40 0.74 13.45
CA GLU A 43 24.52 1.57 14.27
C GLU A 43 23.06 1.11 14.27
N ILE A 44 22.41 1.20 15.42
CA ILE A 44 20.95 1.06 15.59
C ILE A 44 20.44 2.37 16.20
N GLY A 45 20.25 3.39 15.36
CA GLY A 45 19.92 4.74 15.82
C GLY A 45 19.22 5.57 14.75
N PHE A 46 19.73 6.78 14.51
CA PHE A 46 19.15 7.73 13.55
C PHE A 46 18.93 7.12 12.17
N ASN A 47 19.93 6.43 11.63
CA ASN A 47 19.88 5.83 10.30
C ASN A 47 18.81 4.74 10.15
N LEU A 48 18.39 4.09 11.25
CA LEU A 48 17.31 3.09 11.22
C LEU A 48 15.95 3.73 10.87
N VAL A 49 15.73 4.99 11.25
CA VAL A 49 14.48 5.71 11.02
C VAL A 49 14.57 6.60 9.77
N PHE A 50 15.75 7.10 9.41
CA PHE A 50 15.88 8.05 8.31
C PHE A 50 16.22 7.40 6.96
N SER A 51 16.85 6.21 6.94
CA SER A 51 17.35 5.60 5.69
C SER A 51 16.26 5.29 4.66
N PHE A 52 15.02 5.03 5.08
CA PHE A 52 13.91 4.71 4.17
C PHE A 52 13.29 5.94 3.48
N PHE A 53 13.72 7.15 3.84
CA PHE A 53 13.41 8.37 3.08
C PHE A 53 14.36 8.58 1.88
N PHE A 54 15.55 7.99 1.95
CA PHE A 54 16.56 8.07 0.90
C PHE A 54 16.39 6.90 -0.08
N ASN A 55 16.79 7.13 -1.33
CA ASN A 55 16.84 6.10 -2.37
C ASN A 55 18.26 6.02 -2.92
N SER A 56 18.71 4.82 -3.32
CA SER A 56 20.09 4.61 -3.77
C SER A 56 20.35 5.18 -5.17
N SER A 57 19.29 5.34 -5.97
CA SER A 57 19.35 5.83 -7.34
C SER A 57 18.04 6.51 -7.77
N PHE A 58 18.09 7.31 -8.84
CA PHE A 58 16.91 7.92 -9.44
C PHE A 58 15.89 6.87 -9.91
N THR A 59 16.35 5.75 -10.48
CA THR A 59 15.47 4.66 -10.94
C THR A 59 14.71 4.01 -9.79
N GLU A 60 15.37 3.82 -8.65
CA GLU A 60 14.72 3.30 -7.45
C GLU A 60 13.68 4.29 -6.90
N TRP A 61 14.04 5.57 -6.81
CA TRP A 61 13.10 6.62 -6.43
C TRP A 61 11.89 6.67 -7.37
N LEU A 62 12.10 6.68 -8.68
CA LEU A 62 11.03 6.76 -9.67
C LEU A 62 10.06 5.59 -9.53
N THR A 63 10.60 4.39 -9.35
CA THR A 63 9.80 3.19 -9.11
C THR A 63 8.98 3.34 -7.82
N ASN A 64 9.61 3.66 -6.69
CA ASN A 64 8.92 3.83 -5.41
C ASN A 64 7.88 4.96 -5.47
N ALA A 65 8.17 6.06 -6.13
CA ALA A 65 7.26 7.20 -6.31
C ALA A 65 6.01 6.81 -7.12
N ILE A 66 6.17 6.03 -8.19
CA ILE A 66 5.04 5.52 -8.97
C ILE A 66 4.16 4.59 -8.10
N TYR A 67 4.76 3.69 -7.32
CA TYR A 67 3.99 2.81 -6.44
C TYR A 67 3.31 3.58 -5.30
N LEU A 68 3.99 4.54 -4.67
CA LEU A 68 3.35 5.41 -3.68
C LEU A 68 2.17 6.17 -4.31
N TYR A 69 2.36 6.76 -5.49
CA TYR A 69 1.30 7.49 -6.18
C TYR A 69 0.11 6.60 -6.56
N MET A 70 0.35 5.35 -6.97
CA MET A 70 -0.72 4.44 -7.41
C MET A 70 -1.48 3.79 -6.24
N PHE A 71 -0.81 3.50 -5.14
CA PHE A 71 -1.36 2.67 -4.06
C PHE A 71 -1.55 3.44 -2.75
N ALA A 72 -0.59 4.30 -2.39
CA ALA A 72 -0.58 4.93 -1.07
C ALA A 72 -1.65 6.03 -0.94
N ASP A 73 -2.03 6.68 -2.04
CA ASP A 73 -3.11 7.66 -2.05
C ASP A 73 -4.44 7.06 -1.56
N ASN A 74 -4.78 5.86 -2.05
CA ASN A 74 -5.96 5.12 -1.63
C ASN A 74 -5.87 4.70 -0.16
N ILE A 75 -4.69 4.26 0.30
CA ILE A 75 -4.50 3.88 1.71
C ILE A 75 -4.64 5.10 2.62
N GLU A 76 -4.01 6.22 2.30
CA GLU A 76 -4.11 7.48 3.05
C GLU A 76 -5.56 7.97 3.16
N ASP A 77 -6.33 7.85 2.08
CA ASP A 77 -7.75 8.22 2.08
C ASP A 77 -8.57 7.31 3.01
N VAL A 78 -8.28 5.99 3.03
CA VAL A 78 -8.99 5.00 3.87
C VAL A 78 -8.70 5.15 5.36
N ILE A 79 -7.45 5.38 5.75
CA ILE A 79 -7.06 5.41 7.18
C ILE A 79 -6.92 6.83 7.74
N GLY A 80 -6.78 7.83 6.87
CA GLY A 80 -6.55 9.23 7.22
C GLY A 80 -5.07 9.57 7.46
N HIS A 81 -4.75 10.86 7.31
CA HIS A 81 -3.38 11.39 7.32
C HIS A 81 -2.56 10.94 8.54
N PHE A 82 -3.09 11.11 9.75
CA PHE A 82 -2.33 10.81 10.97
C PHE A 82 -1.91 9.33 11.07
N TYR A 83 -2.82 8.40 10.80
CA TYR A 83 -2.51 6.97 10.84
C TYR A 83 -1.63 6.56 9.67
N PHE A 84 -1.81 7.17 8.50
CA PHE A 84 -0.93 6.94 7.36
C PHE A 84 0.52 7.35 7.66
N PHE A 85 0.74 8.50 8.30
CA PHE A 85 2.07 8.93 8.74
C PHE A 85 2.72 7.90 9.69
N ILE A 86 1.96 7.43 10.69
CA ILE A 86 2.46 6.42 11.65
C ILE A 86 2.79 5.11 10.94
N LEU A 87 1.91 4.63 10.06
CA LEU A 87 2.14 3.37 9.33
C LEU A 87 3.32 3.47 8.37
N PHE A 88 3.52 4.63 7.74
CA PHE A 88 4.67 4.89 6.88
C PHE A 88 5.99 4.70 7.67
N LEU A 89 6.11 5.35 8.83
CA LEU A 89 7.27 5.20 9.70
C LEU A 89 7.41 3.77 10.22
N PHE A 90 6.30 3.16 10.65
CA PHE A 90 6.28 1.81 11.18
C PHE A 90 6.80 0.78 10.17
N PHE A 91 6.33 0.82 8.92
CA PHE A 91 6.79 -0.14 7.90
C PHE A 91 8.27 0.06 7.54
N GLY A 92 8.76 1.30 7.53
CA GLY A 92 10.17 1.59 7.29
C GLY A 92 11.06 1.02 8.39
N ILE A 93 10.72 1.32 9.64
CA ILE A 93 11.40 0.79 10.83
C ILE A 93 11.35 -0.74 10.85
N LEU A 94 10.18 -1.33 10.61
CA LEU A 94 9.98 -2.77 10.60
C LEU A 94 10.85 -3.46 9.54
N THR A 95 10.95 -2.88 8.35
CA THR A 95 11.79 -3.41 7.26
C THR A 95 13.26 -3.41 7.70
N ASN A 96 13.75 -2.29 8.21
CA ASN A 96 15.15 -2.16 8.65
C ASN A 96 15.47 -3.08 9.82
N LEU A 97 14.57 -3.20 10.80
CA LEU A 97 14.71 -4.15 11.92
C LEU A 97 14.73 -5.59 11.42
N THR A 98 13.87 -5.94 10.47
CA THR A 98 13.85 -7.28 9.88
C THR A 98 15.17 -7.58 9.18
N TYR A 99 15.69 -6.64 8.39
CA TYR A 99 17.00 -6.78 7.76
C TYR A 99 18.12 -6.94 8.79
N PHE A 100 18.12 -6.11 9.84
CA PHE A 100 19.07 -6.21 10.93
C PHE A 100 19.06 -7.61 11.57
N LEU A 101 17.88 -8.16 11.87
CA LEU A 101 17.74 -9.48 12.51
C LEU A 101 18.26 -10.62 11.63
N PHE A 102 18.08 -10.54 10.31
CA PHE A 102 18.58 -11.56 9.39
C PHE A 102 20.06 -11.36 8.99
N HIS A 103 20.58 -10.14 9.14
CA HIS A 103 21.91 -9.76 8.67
C HIS A 103 22.71 -8.97 9.72
N ILE A 104 22.73 -9.45 10.97
CA ILE A 104 23.33 -8.76 12.13
C ILE A 104 24.78 -8.33 11.86
N HIS A 105 25.56 -9.17 11.18
CA HIS A 105 26.99 -8.93 10.88
C HIS A 105 27.23 -8.29 9.51
N SER A 106 26.19 -7.82 8.82
CA SER A 106 26.33 -7.24 7.49
C SER A 106 26.88 -5.81 7.56
N ASN A 107 27.89 -5.56 6.71
CA ASN A 107 28.46 -4.24 6.47
C ASN A 107 27.81 -3.54 5.26
N ILE A 108 26.70 -4.09 4.75
CA ILE A 108 26.06 -3.58 3.54
C ILE A 108 25.11 -2.45 3.93
N PRO A 109 25.36 -1.21 3.45
CA PRO A 109 24.48 -0.09 3.71
C PRO A 109 23.17 -0.25 2.92
N VAL A 110 22.07 -0.11 3.64
CA VAL A 110 20.72 -0.19 3.12
C VAL A 110 20.05 1.18 3.17
N VAL A 111 19.45 1.57 2.05
CA VAL A 111 18.54 2.71 1.91
C VAL A 111 17.38 2.26 1.02
N GLY A 112 16.23 2.91 1.14
CA GLY A 112 15.15 2.70 0.19
C GLY A 112 13.76 2.72 0.82
N THR A 113 12.85 3.37 0.12
CA THR A 113 11.42 3.42 0.49
C THR A 113 10.67 2.13 0.15
N SER A 114 11.32 1.17 -0.50
CA SER A 114 10.71 -0.07 -1.02
C SER A 114 10.08 -0.95 0.07
N GLY A 115 10.66 -0.99 1.28
CA GLY A 115 10.05 -1.65 2.44
C GLY A 115 8.73 -1.04 2.88
N VAL A 116 8.67 0.29 2.92
CA VAL A 116 7.45 1.05 3.24
C VAL A 116 6.38 0.78 2.20
N VAL A 117 6.75 0.84 0.92
CA VAL A 117 5.86 0.51 -0.21
C VAL A 117 5.29 -0.90 -0.05
N SER A 118 6.13 -1.88 0.33
CA SER A 118 5.70 -3.27 0.50
C SER A 118 4.63 -3.42 1.60
N GLY A 119 4.78 -2.71 2.73
CA GLY A 119 3.75 -2.66 3.77
C GLY A 119 2.44 -2.03 3.30
N ILE A 120 2.52 -0.94 2.54
CA ILE A 120 1.35 -0.28 1.92
C ILE A 120 0.66 -1.23 0.93
N LEU A 121 1.41 -1.96 0.10
CA LEU A 121 0.86 -2.96 -0.81
C LEU A 121 0.17 -4.11 -0.06
N GLY A 122 0.72 -4.53 1.08
CA GLY A 122 0.07 -5.50 1.97
C GLY A 122 -1.28 -5.02 2.48
N MET A 123 -1.40 -3.74 2.86
CA MET A 123 -2.70 -3.18 3.23
C MET A 123 -3.65 -3.10 2.03
N TYR A 124 -3.14 -2.70 0.87
CA TYR A 124 -3.91 -2.57 -0.36
C TYR A 124 -4.48 -3.91 -0.82
N TYR A 125 -3.72 -4.99 -0.67
CA TYR A 125 -4.16 -6.37 -0.92
C TYR A 125 -5.50 -6.70 -0.24
N VAL A 126 -5.67 -6.24 1.00
CA VAL A 126 -6.84 -6.53 1.83
C VAL A 126 -7.98 -5.55 1.57
N PHE A 127 -7.69 -4.26 1.41
CA PHE A 127 -8.72 -3.25 1.20
C PHE A 127 -9.34 -3.28 -0.20
N PHE A 128 -8.54 -3.64 -1.21
CA PHE A 128 -8.93 -3.52 -2.62
C PHE A 128 -8.64 -4.80 -3.44
N PRO A 129 -9.08 -5.99 -3.00
CA PRO A 129 -8.69 -7.26 -3.62
C PRO A 129 -9.16 -7.39 -5.09
N ASN A 130 -10.31 -6.80 -5.42
CA ASN A 130 -10.97 -6.94 -6.72
C ASN A 130 -10.66 -5.80 -7.70
N VAL A 131 -9.84 -4.82 -7.31
CA VAL A 131 -9.42 -3.75 -8.22
C VAL A 131 -8.54 -4.37 -9.31
N LYS A 132 -8.76 -3.92 -10.55
CA LYS A 132 -8.08 -4.45 -11.71
C LYS A 132 -6.71 -3.79 -11.89
N SER A 133 -5.72 -4.62 -12.16
CA SER A 133 -4.35 -4.23 -12.44
C SER A 133 -3.88 -4.80 -13.76
N MET A 134 -2.83 -4.19 -14.30
CA MET A 134 -2.06 -4.70 -15.41
C MET A 134 -0.75 -5.28 -14.87
N MET A 135 -0.55 -6.57 -15.08
CA MET A 135 0.75 -7.20 -14.87
C MET A 135 1.58 -7.08 -16.15
N VAL A 136 2.85 -6.70 -15.99
CA VAL A 136 3.79 -6.56 -17.10
C VAL A 136 5.00 -7.42 -16.76
N PHE A 137 5.25 -8.42 -17.59
CA PHE A 137 6.38 -9.32 -17.51
C PHE A 137 7.19 -9.17 -18.79
N GLU A 138 8.27 -8.37 -18.75
CA GLU A 138 9.14 -8.06 -19.89
C GLU A 138 8.36 -7.64 -21.15
N ARG A 139 8.04 -8.57 -22.05
CA ARG A 139 7.29 -8.36 -23.31
C ARG A 139 5.80 -8.71 -23.24
N ILE A 140 5.36 -9.42 -22.21
CA ILE A 140 3.97 -9.90 -22.07
C ILE A 140 3.26 -9.01 -21.06
N SER A 141 2.03 -8.58 -21.41
CA SER A 141 1.19 -7.84 -20.49
C SER A 141 -0.18 -8.50 -20.33
N PHE A 142 -0.58 -8.69 -19.08
CA PHE A 142 -1.90 -9.20 -18.72
C PHE A 142 -2.71 -8.03 -18.18
N ARG A 143 -3.81 -7.69 -18.86
CA ARG A 143 -4.74 -6.62 -18.45
C ARG A 143 -5.87 -7.20 -17.61
N ASP A 144 -6.52 -6.34 -16.84
CA ASP A 144 -7.70 -6.67 -16.03
C ASP A 144 -7.51 -7.79 -15.00
N VAL A 145 -6.29 -7.96 -14.51
CA VAL A 145 -6.00 -8.97 -13.49
C VAL A 145 -6.35 -8.44 -12.10
N PRO A 146 -7.19 -9.14 -11.32
CA PRO A 146 -7.47 -8.75 -9.95
C PRO A 146 -6.20 -8.58 -9.12
N ILE A 147 -6.13 -7.51 -8.33
CA ILE A 147 -4.95 -7.17 -7.54
C ILE A 147 -4.56 -8.24 -6.54
N PHE A 148 -5.53 -8.98 -5.98
CA PHE A 148 -5.19 -10.11 -5.11
C PHE A 148 -4.31 -11.14 -5.84
N ILE A 149 -4.52 -11.38 -7.14
CA ILE A 149 -3.66 -12.29 -7.91
C ILE A 149 -2.31 -11.64 -8.14
N SER A 150 -2.29 -10.40 -8.63
CA SER A 150 -1.06 -9.70 -9.00
C SER A 150 -0.10 -9.52 -7.83
N LEU A 151 -0.61 -9.14 -6.66
CA LEU A 151 0.18 -9.00 -5.45
C LEU A 151 0.57 -10.36 -4.85
N SER A 152 -0.25 -11.40 -4.99
CA SER A 152 0.15 -12.77 -4.60
C SER A 152 1.32 -13.26 -5.44
N VAL A 153 1.29 -13.03 -6.76
CA VAL A 153 2.43 -13.39 -7.63
C VAL A 153 3.65 -12.54 -7.28
N TRP A 154 3.47 -11.24 -7.05
CA TRP A 154 4.57 -10.35 -6.70
C TRP A 154 5.26 -10.76 -5.39
N ILE A 155 4.51 -11.06 -4.32
CA ILE A 155 5.10 -11.46 -3.03
C ILE A 155 5.81 -12.82 -3.10
N LEU A 156 5.31 -13.74 -3.93
CA LEU A 156 5.99 -15.01 -4.20
C LEU A 156 7.33 -14.77 -4.89
N ILE A 157 7.38 -13.87 -5.87
CA ILE A 157 8.63 -13.47 -6.54
C ILE A 157 9.60 -12.82 -5.53
N GLN A 158 9.12 -11.92 -4.65
CA GLN A 158 9.96 -11.34 -3.59
C GLN A 158 10.52 -12.40 -2.65
N SER A 159 9.71 -13.42 -2.31
CA SER A 159 10.14 -14.53 -1.46
C SER A 159 11.22 -15.37 -2.13
N CYS A 160 11.14 -15.59 -3.45
CA CYS A 160 12.22 -16.23 -4.21
C CYS A 160 13.49 -15.39 -4.22
N PHE A 161 13.40 -14.06 -4.39
CA PHE A 161 14.56 -13.18 -4.33
C PHE A 161 15.21 -13.12 -2.94
N TYR A 162 14.43 -13.26 -1.87
CA TYR A 162 14.97 -13.38 -0.52
C TYR A 162 15.87 -14.62 -0.35
N VAL A 163 15.54 -15.76 -0.98
CA VAL A 163 16.43 -16.94 -0.95
C VAL A 163 17.78 -16.62 -1.60
N ILE A 164 17.80 -15.79 -2.64
CA ILE A 164 19.02 -15.35 -3.32
C ILE A 164 19.79 -14.30 -2.47
N GLU A 165 19.08 -13.44 -1.74
CA GLU A 165 19.64 -12.46 -0.80
C GLU A 165 20.48 -13.14 0.29
N LEU A 166 20.01 -14.27 0.81
CA LEU A 166 20.72 -15.06 1.82
C LEU A 166 22.09 -15.56 1.34
N ASP A 167 22.25 -15.82 0.05
CA ASP A 167 23.44 -16.44 -0.54
C ASP A 167 24.44 -15.41 -1.08
N ASN A 168 23.96 -14.28 -1.63
CA ASN A 168 24.79 -13.37 -2.44
C ASN A 168 25.01 -11.97 -1.86
N GLN A 169 24.67 -11.70 -0.59
CA GLN A 169 24.91 -10.39 0.04
C GLN A 169 24.44 -9.20 -0.83
N VAL A 170 23.22 -9.30 -1.36
CA VAL A 170 22.65 -8.27 -2.24
C VAL A 170 22.26 -7.04 -1.41
N ARG A 171 22.43 -5.83 -1.97
CA ARG A 171 22.02 -4.53 -1.37
C ARG A 171 20.50 -4.33 -1.25
N SER A 172 19.70 -5.37 -1.39
CA SER A 172 18.25 -5.31 -1.43
C SER A 172 17.66 -6.06 -0.25
N VAL A 173 16.56 -5.54 0.31
CA VAL A 173 15.95 -5.99 1.56
C VAL A 173 14.70 -6.81 1.26
N TYR A 174 14.82 -7.88 0.48
CA TYR A 174 13.66 -8.67 0.07
C TYR A 174 12.99 -9.35 1.27
N GLY A 175 13.79 -9.84 2.24
CA GLY A 175 13.26 -10.40 3.48
C GLY A 175 12.41 -9.40 4.28
N GLY A 176 12.89 -8.16 4.43
CA GLY A 176 12.14 -7.11 5.10
C GLY A 176 10.89 -6.66 4.33
N GLN A 177 10.93 -6.64 3.00
CA GLN A 177 9.77 -6.35 2.16
C GLN A 177 8.66 -7.41 2.34
N VAL A 178 9.04 -8.69 2.43
CA VAL A 178 8.08 -9.78 2.69
C VAL A 178 7.40 -9.62 4.04
N VAL A 179 8.19 -9.36 5.10
CA VAL A 179 7.66 -9.14 6.45
C VAL A 179 6.77 -7.89 6.49
N ALA A 180 7.17 -6.80 5.85
CA ALA A 180 6.37 -5.58 5.78
C ALA A 180 5.03 -5.83 5.07
N PHE A 181 5.02 -6.54 3.95
CA PHE A 181 3.80 -6.89 3.22
C PHE A 181 2.83 -7.73 4.08
N LEU A 182 3.32 -8.80 4.69
CA LEU A 182 2.51 -9.67 5.54
C LEU A 182 1.96 -8.92 6.76
N THR A 183 2.78 -8.04 7.35
CA THR A 183 2.36 -7.21 8.49
C THR A 183 1.31 -6.20 8.05
N GLY A 184 1.48 -5.54 6.90
CA GLY A 184 0.50 -4.62 6.34
C GLY A 184 -0.84 -5.31 6.07
N ALA A 185 -0.82 -6.51 5.47
CA ALA A 185 -2.02 -7.30 5.26
C ALA A 185 -2.71 -7.68 6.59
N THR A 186 -1.93 -8.09 7.59
CA THR A 186 -2.46 -8.43 8.91
C THR A 186 -3.09 -7.22 9.61
N LEU A 187 -2.42 -6.06 9.60
CA LEU A 187 -2.96 -4.82 10.16
C LEU A 187 -4.23 -4.36 9.43
N ALA A 188 -4.27 -4.47 8.11
CA ALA A 188 -5.47 -4.16 7.35
C ALA A 188 -6.64 -5.09 7.71
N GLN A 189 -6.39 -6.40 7.87
CA GLN A 189 -7.42 -7.34 8.33
C GLN A 189 -7.92 -6.99 9.74
N ILE A 190 -7.02 -6.60 10.65
CA ILE A 190 -7.35 -6.12 12.00
C ILE A 190 -8.23 -4.88 11.91
N PHE A 191 -7.87 -3.88 11.10
CA PHE A 191 -8.66 -2.65 10.93
C PHE A 191 -10.06 -2.91 10.37
N VAL A 192 -10.19 -3.84 9.42
CA VAL A 192 -11.50 -4.30 8.90
C VAL A 192 -12.29 -5.01 10.00
N ARG A 193 -11.67 -5.92 10.75
CA ARG A 193 -12.32 -6.71 11.80
C ARG A 193 -12.84 -5.84 12.95
N TYR A 194 -12.05 -4.86 13.39
CA TYR A 194 -12.40 -3.95 14.48
C TYR A 194 -13.22 -2.73 14.03
N ARG A 195 -13.67 -2.69 12.76
CA ARG A 195 -14.49 -1.58 12.23
C ARG A 195 -13.83 -0.21 12.39
N PHE A 196 -12.50 -0.17 12.42
CA PHE A 196 -11.73 1.07 12.55
C PHE A 196 -11.98 2.02 11.36
N ILE A 197 -12.29 1.43 10.20
CA ILE A 197 -12.56 2.12 8.94
C ILE A 197 -14.01 2.63 8.84
N ASP A 198 -14.91 2.28 9.79
CA ASP A 198 -16.32 2.74 9.82
C ASP A 198 -16.46 4.28 10.00
N ARG A 199 -15.37 5.00 10.34
CA ARG A 199 -15.38 6.48 10.41
C ARG A 199 -15.61 7.16 9.05
N LEU A 200 -15.17 6.58 7.93
CA LEU A 200 -15.46 7.11 6.60
C LEU A 200 -16.92 6.85 6.20
N GLU A 201 -17.46 5.70 6.60
CA GLU A 201 -18.85 5.32 6.37
C GLU A 201 -19.83 6.27 7.07
N ASN A 202 -19.51 6.72 8.29
CA ASN A 202 -20.33 7.68 9.04
C ASN A 202 -20.26 9.11 8.50
N ASN A 203 -19.11 9.58 8.02
CA ASN A 203 -18.99 10.92 7.42
C ASN A 203 -19.65 11.00 6.03
N LEU A 204 -19.63 9.92 5.27
CA LEU A 204 -20.39 9.80 4.01
C LEU A 204 -21.90 9.76 4.23
N ARG A 205 -22.38 9.27 5.37
CA ARG A 205 -23.82 9.24 5.69
C ARG A 205 -24.40 10.62 6.00
N MET A 206 -23.62 11.50 6.61
CA MET A 206 -24.06 12.82 7.09
C MET A 206 -24.14 13.86 5.96
N SER A 207 -23.33 13.77 4.91
CA SER A 207 -23.21 14.80 3.86
C SER A 207 -24.16 14.65 2.65
N THR A 208 -24.92 13.56 2.54
CA THR A 208 -25.53 13.11 1.26
C THR A 208 -27.04 12.93 1.28
N PHE A 209 -27.79 13.65 2.11
CA PHE A 209 -29.24 13.46 2.22
C PHE A 209 -30.09 13.94 1.02
N ARG A 210 -29.52 14.61 0.01
CA ARG A 210 -30.34 15.16 -1.09
C ARG A 210 -30.47 14.33 -2.36
N ASN A 211 -29.59 13.35 -2.65
CA ASN A 211 -29.72 12.41 -3.79
C ASN A 211 -28.65 11.30 -3.70
N LYS A 212 -28.94 10.12 -3.15
CA LYS A 212 -27.95 9.02 -3.06
C LYS A 212 -27.97 8.10 -4.26
N THR A 213 -26.77 7.70 -4.70
CA THR A 213 -26.49 6.51 -5.50
C THR A 213 -25.66 5.53 -4.66
N VAL A 214 -25.87 4.24 -4.84
CA VAL A 214 -25.17 3.14 -4.20
C VAL A 214 -24.40 2.39 -5.29
N LEU A 215 -23.11 2.14 -5.06
CA LEU A 215 -22.29 1.42 -6.03
C LEU A 215 -22.52 -0.08 -5.88
N CYS A 216 -22.68 -0.77 -7.01
CA CYS A 216 -22.73 -2.22 -7.02
C CYS A 216 -21.39 -2.81 -6.54
N PRO A 217 -21.37 -3.75 -5.58
CA PRO A 217 -20.13 -4.32 -5.05
C PRO A 217 -19.36 -5.20 -6.05
N SER A 218 -20.00 -5.67 -7.13
CA SER A 218 -19.35 -6.49 -8.15
C SER A 218 -18.82 -5.69 -9.33
N CYS A 219 -19.50 -4.59 -9.71
CA CYS A 219 -19.19 -3.87 -10.96
C CYS A 219 -19.12 -2.34 -10.81
N ASN A 220 -19.21 -1.82 -9.59
CA ASN A 220 -19.18 -0.38 -9.28
C ASN A 220 -20.20 0.49 -10.05
N LYS A 221 -21.23 -0.11 -10.66
CA LYS A 221 -22.29 0.66 -11.31
C LYS A 221 -23.09 1.45 -10.25
N PRO A 222 -23.27 2.76 -10.40
CA PRO A 222 -24.08 3.56 -9.49
C PRO A 222 -25.57 3.25 -9.69
N ILE A 223 -26.25 2.99 -8.57
CA ILE A 223 -27.68 2.64 -8.52
C ILE A 223 -28.37 3.68 -7.61
N PRO A 224 -29.35 4.46 -8.08
CA PRO A 224 -30.02 5.45 -7.25
C PRO A 224 -30.72 4.79 -6.05
N ALA A 225 -30.41 5.25 -4.85
CA ALA A 225 -30.90 4.70 -3.60
C ALA A 225 -31.86 5.67 -2.93
N LYS A 226 -33.16 5.40 -3.09
CA LYS A 226 -34.24 6.19 -2.48
C LYS A 226 -34.46 5.84 -1.00
N LYS A 227 -34.19 4.59 -0.59
CA LYS A 227 -34.33 4.07 0.79
C LYS A 227 -33.33 2.94 1.05
N TYR A 228 -33.02 2.67 2.32
CA TYR A 228 -32.27 1.48 2.74
C TYR A 228 -33.03 0.19 2.37
N GLY A 229 -32.32 -0.89 2.01
CA GLY A 229 -32.94 -2.16 1.63
C GLY A 229 -32.11 -3.04 0.69
N ARG A 230 -32.80 -3.96 0.00
CA ARG A 230 -32.22 -4.86 -1.01
C ARG A 230 -32.11 -4.13 -2.35
N PHE A 231 -30.94 -4.21 -2.96
CA PHE A 231 -30.64 -3.65 -4.28
C PHE A 231 -30.28 -4.78 -5.25
N HIS A 232 -30.60 -4.56 -6.51
CA HIS A 232 -30.27 -5.43 -7.61
C HIS A 232 -29.54 -4.64 -8.69
N CYS A 233 -28.36 -5.09 -9.07
CA CYS A 233 -27.62 -4.49 -10.17
C CYS A 233 -28.00 -5.14 -11.50
N SER A 234 -28.60 -4.36 -12.41
CA SER A 234 -28.94 -4.81 -13.76
C SER A 234 -27.73 -5.11 -14.66
N SER A 235 -26.53 -4.65 -14.29
CA SER A 235 -25.33 -4.80 -15.13
C SER A 235 -24.54 -6.07 -14.88
N CYS A 236 -24.60 -6.62 -13.67
CA CYS A 236 -23.85 -7.82 -13.28
C CYS A 236 -24.74 -8.85 -12.55
N ASN A 237 -26.05 -8.64 -12.58
CA ASN A 237 -27.08 -9.45 -11.94
C ASN A 237 -26.91 -9.73 -10.44
N THR A 238 -26.02 -8.99 -9.76
CA THR A 238 -25.73 -9.20 -8.33
C THR A 238 -26.83 -8.59 -7.47
N LYS A 239 -27.26 -9.30 -6.42
CA LYS A 239 -28.17 -8.81 -5.38
C LYS A 239 -27.36 -8.51 -4.13
N PHE A 240 -27.65 -7.41 -3.45
CA PHE A 240 -26.92 -7.00 -2.23
C PHE A 240 -27.81 -6.13 -1.34
N THR A 241 -27.48 -6.04 -0.04
CA THR A 241 -28.32 -5.35 0.95
C THR A 241 -27.58 -4.20 1.60
N PHE A 242 -28.27 -3.06 1.73
CA PHE A 242 -27.80 -1.87 2.44
C PHE A 242 -28.71 -1.62 3.65
N ASP A 243 -28.16 -1.80 4.85
CA ASP A 243 -28.89 -1.55 6.10
C ASP A 243 -29.02 -0.04 6.39
N ARG A 244 -29.91 0.34 7.31
CA ARG A 244 -30.12 1.69 7.87
C ARG A 244 -28.83 2.26 8.47
N THR A 245 -27.98 1.38 9.00
CA THR A 245 -26.62 1.71 9.43
C THR A 245 -25.63 1.53 8.29
N GLY A 246 -26.02 1.80 7.03
CA GLY A 246 -25.25 1.79 5.77
C GLY A 246 -24.38 0.57 5.46
N LYS A 247 -24.41 -0.46 6.31
CA LYS A 247 -23.55 -1.63 6.25
C LYS A 247 -23.97 -2.55 5.11
N LYS A 248 -22.96 -3.01 4.38
CA LYS A 248 -23.05 -4.05 3.36
C LYS A 248 -23.28 -5.39 4.04
N PHE A 249 -24.38 -6.05 3.70
CA PHE A 249 -24.58 -7.47 3.94
C PHE A 249 -24.64 -8.15 2.56
N LEU A 250 -23.67 -9.04 2.31
CA LEU A 250 -23.69 -9.96 1.17
C LEU A 250 -24.90 -10.89 1.28
#